data_AF-A0A7G2JWT2-F1
#
_entry.id   AF-A0A7G2JWT2-F1
#
_cell.length_a   1.000
_cell.length_b   1.000
_cell.length_c   1.000
_cell.angle_alpha   90.00
_cell.angle_beta   90.00
_cell.angle_gamma   90.00
#
_symmetry.space_group_name_H-M   'P 1'
#
loop_
_entity.id
_entity.type
_entity.pdbx_description
1 polymer ?
#
loop_
_entity_poly.entity_id
_entity_poly.type
_entity_poly.pdbx_seq_one_letter_code
_entity_poly.pdbx_strand_id
1 'polypeptide(L)'
;INYYIDENLRRQAVLHRFLGRNKTKVPYIISIAGSVAVGKSTSARILQSLLSHWPAERKVDLITTDGFLYPLEKLKKDHLLHKKGFPISYDTPKLIHFLADVKSGKTEVEAPIYSHLTYDIIPDKFNVINKPDILILEGLNVLQTGNNKTNQTFVSDFVDFSIYVDAEEK
;
A
#
# COMPACT_ATOMS: atom_id res chain seq x y z
N ILE A 1 -11.16 -12.11 7.36
CA ILE A 1 -10.42 -11.51 6.22
C ILE A 1 -10.61 -12.33 4.95
N ASN A 2 -10.24 -13.61 4.89
CA ASN A 2 -10.44 -14.45 3.68
C ASN A 2 -11.87 -14.41 3.11
N TYR A 3 -12.91 -14.55 3.95
CA TYR A 3 -14.30 -14.42 3.50
C TYR A 3 -14.62 -13.08 2.81
N TYR A 4 -14.08 -11.95 3.32
CA TYR A 4 -14.27 -10.64 2.70
C TYR A 4 -13.58 -10.54 1.34
N ILE A 5 -12.37 -11.11 1.22
CA ILE A 5 -11.61 -11.15 -0.03
C ILE A 5 -12.39 -11.98 -1.06
N ASP A 6 -12.81 -13.19 -0.69
CA ASP A 6 -13.50 -14.11 -1.60
C ASP A 6 -14.85 -13.54 -2.07
N GLU A 7 -15.63 -12.94 -1.17
CA GLU A 7 -16.90 -12.30 -1.54
C GLU A 7 -16.69 -11.08 -2.46
N ASN A 8 -15.66 -10.26 -2.23
CA ASN A 8 -15.38 -9.13 -3.12
C ASN A 8 -14.92 -9.62 -4.51
N LEU A 9 -14.01 -10.59 -4.57
CA LEU A 9 -13.56 -11.20 -5.84
C LEU A 9 -14.74 -11.81 -6.61
N ARG A 10 -15.64 -12.50 -5.91
CA ARG A 10 -16.87 -13.05 -6.50
C ARG A 10 -17.79 -11.95 -7.03
N ARG A 11 -18.02 -10.90 -6.24
CA ARG A 11 -18.84 -9.74 -6.64
C ARG A 11 -18.28 -9.07 -7.90
N GLN A 12 -16.97 -8.83 -7.94
CA GLN A 12 -16.29 -8.28 -9.12
C GLN A 12 -16.51 -9.15 -10.36
N ALA A 13 -16.35 -10.48 -10.23
CA ALA A 13 -16.57 -11.40 -11.34
C ALA A 13 -18.02 -11.35 -11.88
N VAL A 14 -19.01 -11.26 -10.98
CA VAL A 14 -20.42 -11.12 -11.38
C VAL A 14 -20.68 -9.80 -12.11
N LEU A 15 -20.14 -8.68 -11.60
CA LEU A 15 -20.29 -7.36 -12.23
C LEU A 15 -19.64 -7.31 -13.61
N HIS A 16 -18.42 -7.84 -13.77
CA HIS A 16 -17.75 -7.92 -15.07
C HIS A 16 -18.56 -8.73 -16.09
N ARG A 17 -19.11 -9.87 -15.66
CA ARG A 17 -19.98 -10.69 -16.51
C ARG A 17 -21.25 -9.95 -16.91
N PHE A 18 -21.89 -9.25 -15.96
CA PHE A 18 -23.09 -8.45 -16.23
C PHE A 18 -22.82 -7.32 -17.22
N LEU A 19 -21.69 -6.62 -17.08
CA LEU A 19 -21.30 -5.49 -17.94
C LEU A 19 -20.66 -5.91 -19.27
N GLY A 20 -20.49 -7.22 -19.53
CA GLY A 20 -19.86 -7.72 -20.76
C GLY A 20 -18.39 -7.30 -20.93
N ARG A 21 -17.69 -6.95 -19.84
CA ARG A 21 -16.29 -6.50 -19.89
C ARG A 21 -15.34 -7.68 -19.73
N ASN A 22 -14.26 -7.69 -20.52
CA ASN A 22 -13.15 -8.61 -20.30
C ASN A 22 -12.52 -8.36 -18.92
N LYS A 23 -12.20 -9.45 -18.21
CA LYS A 23 -11.71 -9.41 -16.83
C LYS A 23 -10.26 -8.90 -16.80
N THR A 24 -10.05 -7.62 -16.54
CA THR A 24 -8.73 -7.13 -16.12
C THR A 24 -8.57 -7.49 -14.64
N LYS A 25 -7.67 -8.41 -14.31
CA LYS A 25 -7.36 -8.76 -12.91
C LYS A 25 -6.71 -7.55 -12.24
N VAL A 26 -7.47 -6.90 -11.36
CA VAL A 26 -6.98 -5.85 -10.46
C VAL A 26 -6.83 -6.45 -9.06
N PRO A 27 -5.77 -6.12 -8.32
CA PRO A 27 -5.55 -6.72 -7.01
C PRO A 27 -6.54 -6.22 -5.97
N TYR A 28 -6.78 -7.07 -4.97
CA TYR A 28 -7.38 -6.67 -3.71
C TYR A 28 -6.31 -6.02 -2.84
N ILE A 29 -6.52 -4.77 -2.42
CA ILE A 29 -5.54 -4.00 -1.65
C ILE A 29 -5.95 -3.97 -0.18
N ILE A 30 -5.05 -4.46 0.68
CA ILE A 30 -5.19 -4.43 2.13
C ILE A 30 -4.21 -3.42 2.69
N SER A 31 -4.71 -2.39 3.39
CA SER A 31 -3.83 -1.47 4.12
C SER A 31 -3.62 -1.90 5.57
N ILE A 32 -2.42 -1.68 6.09
CA ILE A 32 -2.07 -1.90 7.50
C ILE A 32 -1.49 -0.60 8.06
N ALA A 33 -2.26 0.04 8.94
CA ALA A 33 -1.94 1.29 9.62
C ALA A 33 -1.66 1.07 11.12
N GLY A 34 -1.22 2.11 11.81
CA GLY A 34 -0.89 2.08 13.24
C GLY A 34 0.36 2.89 13.56
N SER A 35 0.59 3.20 14.85
CA SER A 35 1.72 4.01 15.31
C SER A 35 3.09 3.38 15.00
N VAL A 36 4.17 4.17 15.09
CA VAL A 36 5.54 3.67 14.96
C VAL A 36 5.78 2.61 16.03
N ALA A 37 6.49 1.53 15.67
CA ALA A 37 6.83 0.42 16.57
C ALA A 37 5.65 -0.43 17.12
N VAL A 38 4.40 -0.18 16.73
CA VAL A 38 3.22 -0.97 17.17
C VAL A 38 3.18 -2.41 16.62
N GLY A 39 4.09 -2.77 15.71
CA GLY A 39 4.17 -4.13 15.13
C GLY A 39 3.57 -4.30 13.74
N LYS A 40 3.28 -3.21 13.00
CA LYS A 40 2.71 -3.26 11.64
C LYS A 40 3.47 -4.18 10.69
N SER A 41 4.79 -3.99 10.52
CA SER A 41 5.57 -4.77 9.56
C SER A 41 5.62 -6.26 9.91
N THR A 42 5.56 -6.59 11.21
CA THR A 42 5.42 -7.97 11.69
C THR A 42 4.07 -8.55 11.28
N SER A 43 2.97 -7.85 11.59
CA SER A 43 1.61 -8.26 11.21
C SER A 43 1.45 -8.39 9.70
N ALA A 44 2.05 -7.47 8.91
CA ALA A 44 2.00 -7.48 7.47
C ALA A 44 2.66 -8.73 6.87
N ARG A 45 3.85 -9.11 7.36
CA ARG A 45 4.55 -10.32 6.91
C ARG A 45 3.82 -11.60 7.31
N ILE A 46 3.25 -11.65 8.51
CA ILE A 46 2.42 -12.79 8.95
C ILE A 46 1.20 -12.90 8.04
N LEU A 47 0.49 -11.80 7.80
CA LEU A 47 -0.69 -11.78 6.94
C LEU A 47 -0.35 -12.17 5.49
N GLN A 48 0.76 -11.67 4.94
CA GLN A 48 1.26 -12.05 3.62
C GLN A 48 1.45 -13.56 3.53
N SER A 49 2.15 -14.15 4.51
CA SER A 49 2.42 -15.60 4.55
C SER A 49 1.11 -16.41 4.60
N LEU A 50 0.17 -16.02 5.47
CA LEU A 50 -1.12 -16.71 5.61
C LEU A 50 -1.98 -16.60 4.33
N LEU A 51 -2.07 -15.42 3.72
CA LEU A 51 -2.90 -15.19 2.54
C LEU A 51 -2.33 -15.80 1.26
N SER A 52 -1.01 -16.01 1.21
CA SER A 52 -0.33 -16.65 0.08
C SER A 52 -0.67 -18.14 -0.02
N HIS A 53 -0.93 -18.80 1.11
CA HIS A 53 -1.07 -20.25 1.18
C HIS A 53 -2.50 -20.74 1.47
N TRP A 54 -3.43 -19.87 1.89
CA TRP A 54 -4.76 -20.31 2.33
C TRP A 54 -5.90 -19.38 1.89
N PRO A 55 -7.06 -19.92 1.47
CA PRO A 55 -7.39 -21.34 1.21
C PRO A 55 -6.89 -21.89 -0.14
N ALA A 56 -6.38 -21.02 -1.02
CA ALA A 56 -5.75 -21.39 -2.28
C ALA A 56 -4.48 -20.55 -2.46
N GLU A 57 -3.56 -21.03 -3.30
CA GLU A 57 -2.34 -20.30 -3.62
C GLU A 57 -2.66 -18.97 -4.32
N ARG A 58 -2.11 -17.88 -3.79
CA ARG A 58 -2.31 -16.52 -4.29
C ARG A 58 -0.98 -15.79 -4.35
N LYS A 59 -0.79 -14.96 -5.37
CA LYS A 59 0.33 -14.02 -5.40
C LYS A 59 0.02 -12.86 -4.45
N VAL A 60 0.74 -12.77 -3.34
CA VAL A 60 0.59 -11.69 -2.36
C VAL A 60 1.88 -10.88 -2.27
N ASP A 61 1.82 -9.64 -2.76
CA ASP A 61 2.93 -8.70 -2.66
C ASP A 61 2.76 -7.79 -1.45
N LEU A 62 3.87 -7.38 -0.83
CA LEU A 62 3.91 -6.47 0.32
C LEU A 62 4.76 -5.25 -0.03
N ILE A 63 4.16 -4.06 0.09
CA ILE A 63 4.84 -2.77 -0.09
C ILE A 63 4.71 -1.94 1.18
N THR A 64 5.80 -1.29 1.57
CA THR A 64 5.81 -0.33 2.67
C THR A 64 5.72 1.09 2.11
N THR A 65 4.99 1.99 2.79
CA THR A 65 4.91 3.39 2.37
C THR A 65 6.23 4.13 2.53
N ASP A 66 7.17 3.62 3.33
CA ASP A 66 8.47 4.25 3.56
C ASP A 66 9.30 4.39 2.28
N GLY A 67 9.08 3.52 1.28
CA GLY A 67 9.62 3.70 -0.07
C GLY A 67 9.19 5.01 -0.75
N PHE A 68 8.10 5.61 -0.30
CA PHE A 68 7.54 6.86 -0.82
C PHE A 68 7.86 8.07 0.07
N LEU A 69 8.80 7.94 1.02
CA LEU A 69 9.40 9.11 1.65
C LEU A 69 10.12 9.97 0.60
N TYR A 70 10.31 11.26 0.85
CA TYR A 70 11.26 12.04 0.06
C TYR A 70 12.70 11.58 0.38
N PRO A 71 13.63 11.64 -0.60
CA PRO A 71 15.04 11.35 -0.36
C PRO A 71 15.63 12.20 0.77
N LEU A 72 16.59 11.65 1.50
CA LEU A 72 17.20 12.29 2.67
C LEU A 72 17.72 13.71 2.36
N GLU A 73 18.34 13.90 1.19
CA GLU A 73 18.85 15.20 0.75
C GLU A 73 17.74 16.25 0.61
N LYS A 74 16.57 15.86 0.10
CA LYS A 74 15.40 16.75 0.03
C LYS A 74 14.87 17.06 1.43
N LEU A 75 14.74 16.05 2.29
CA LEU A 75 14.28 16.25 3.67
C LEU A 75 15.20 17.18 4.46
N LYS A 76 16.52 17.12 4.26
CA LYS A 76 17.48 18.04 4.88
C LYS A 76 17.31 19.47 4.33
N LYS A 77 17.27 19.61 3.00
CA LYS A 77 17.12 20.90 2.31
C LYS A 77 15.85 21.64 2.75
N ASP A 78 14.76 20.91 2.92
CA ASP A 78 13.45 21.47 3.29
C ASP A 78 13.27 21.54 4.82
N HIS A 79 14.30 21.23 5.63
CA HIS A 79 14.26 21.15 7.09
C HIS A 79 13.20 20.18 7.66
N LEU A 80 12.81 19.16 6.90
CA LEU A 80 11.77 18.18 7.24
C LEU A 80 12.31 16.90 7.89
N LEU A 81 13.62 16.77 8.11
CA LEU A 81 14.20 15.55 8.66
C LEU A 81 13.59 15.14 10.01
N HIS A 82 13.30 16.11 10.88
CA HIS A 82 12.64 15.90 12.18
C HIS A 82 11.14 15.55 12.06
N LYS A 83 10.57 15.70 10.86
CA LYS A 83 9.20 15.31 10.50
C LYS A 83 9.17 14.04 9.65
N LYS A 84 10.28 13.30 9.55
CA LYS A 84 10.30 12.01 8.85
C LYS A 84 9.28 11.05 9.49
N GLY A 85 8.40 10.48 8.67
CA GLY A 85 7.25 9.67 9.13
C GLY A 85 5.94 10.46 9.23
N PHE A 86 5.96 11.79 9.28
CA PHE A 86 4.76 12.61 9.15
C PHE A 86 4.36 12.76 7.68
N PRO A 87 3.08 12.99 7.35
CA PRO A 87 2.58 13.12 5.98
C PRO A 87 3.41 14.05 5.09
N ILE A 88 3.92 15.16 5.63
CA ILE A 88 4.74 16.13 4.86
C ILE A 88 6.07 15.57 4.35
N SER A 89 6.57 14.49 4.95
CA SER A 89 7.82 13.83 4.54
C SER A 89 7.66 12.81 3.42
N TYR A 90 6.42 12.56 2.96
CA TYR A 90 6.10 11.60 1.90
C TYR A 90 5.78 12.29 0.57
N ASP A 91 6.17 11.63 -0.52
CA ASP A 91 5.71 11.90 -1.87
C ASP A 91 4.34 11.21 -2.09
N THR A 92 3.31 11.76 -1.46
CA THR A 92 1.93 11.25 -1.57
C THR A 92 1.43 11.18 -3.02
N PRO A 93 1.70 12.16 -3.91
CA PRO A 93 1.35 12.04 -5.32
C PRO A 93 1.95 10.79 -5.99
N LYS A 94 3.23 10.47 -5.71
CA LYS A 94 3.87 9.26 -6.23
C LYS A 94 3.23 7.98 -5.71
N LEU A 95 2.85 7.94 -4.43
CA LEU A 95 2.12 6.80 -3.85
C LEU A 95 0.74 6.62 -4.49
N ILE A 96 -0.01 7.71 -4.67
CA ILE A 96 -1.32 7.68 -5.34
C ILE A 96 -1.18 7.18 -6.78
N HIS A 97 -0.16 7.67 -7.51
CA HIS A 97 0.10 7.22 -8.88
C HIS A 97 0.42 5.73 -8.94
N PHE A 98 1.26 5.23 -8.05
CA PHE A 98 1.55 3.81 -7.90
C PHE A 98 0.28 2.97 -7.67
N LEU A 99 -0.59 3.39 -6.74
CA LEU A 99 -1.84 2.67 -6.44
C LEU A 99 -2.83 2.72 -7.60
N ALA A 100 -2.93 3.86 -8.29
CA ALA A 100 -3.77 4.01 -9.47
C ALA A 100 -3.29 3.08 -10.61
N ASP A 101 -1.98 3.00 -10.84
CA ASP A 101 -1.37 2.12 -11.81
C ASP A 101 -1.67 0.65 -11.51
N VAL A 102 -1.51 0.25 -10.26
CA VAL A 102 -1.87 -1.09 -9.78
C VAL A 102 -3.37 -1.38 -9.98
N LYS A 103 -4.26 -0.46 -9.57
CA LYS A 103 -5.73 -0.61 -9.72
C LYS A 103 -6.22 -0.47 -11.17
N SER A 104 -5.41 0.05 -12.08
CA SER A 104 -5.69 0.05 -13.52
C SER A 104 -5.35 -1.28 -14.21
N GLY A 105 -4.64 -2.18 -13.52
CA GLY A 105 -4.24 -3.48 -14.06
C GLY A 105 -2.99 -3.43 -14.96
N LYS A 106 -2.12 -2.43 -14.80
CA LYS A 106 -0.78 -2.41 -15.43
C LYS A 106 0.02 -3.66 -15.04
N THR A 107 0.83 -4.17 -15.97
CA THR A 107 1.57 -5.43 -15.80
C THR A 107 2.79 -5.29 -14.91
N GLU A 108 3.52 -4.20 -14.98
CA GLU A 108 4.71 -3.96 -14.16
C GLU A 108 4.62 -2.56 -13.61
N VAL A 109 4.59 -2.45 -12.28
CA VAL A 109 4.53 -1.18 -11.57
C VAL A 109 5.64 -1.17 -10.54
N GLU A 110 6.49 -0.16 -10.60
CA GLU A 110 7.66 -0.03 -9.74
C GLU A 110 7.31 0.71 -8.44
N ALA A 111 7.69 0.10 -7.31
CA ALA A 111 7.65 0.74 -6.00
C ALA A 111 9.09 1.00 -5.51
N PRO A 112 9.43 2.21 -5.05
CA PRO A 112 10.79 2.48 -4.57
C PRO A 112 11.08 1.70 -3.29
N ILE A 113 12.35 1.36 -3.08
CA ILE A 113 12.79 0.60 -1.91
C ILE A 113 13.40 1.55 -0.88
N TYR A 114 12.89 1.49 0.35
CA TYR A 114 13.51 2.15 1.49
C TYR A 114 14.42 1.20 2.26
N SER A 115 15.60 1.68 2.66
CA SER A 115 16.56 0.93 3.46
C SER A 115 16.68 1.53 4.84
N HIS A 116 16.32 0.75 5.87
CA HIS A 116 16.57 1.14 7.26
C HIS A 116 18.06 1.17 7.62
N LEU A 117 18.92 0.48 6.86
CA LEU A 117 20.37 0.46 7.08
C LEU A 117 21.03 1.77 6.62
N THR A 118 20.64 2.26 5.44
CA THR A 118 21.16 3.53 4.88
C THR A 118 20.31 4.73 5.27
N TYR A 119 19.16 4.49 5.91
CA TYR A 119 18.19 5.49 6.35
C TYR A 119 17.65 6.37 5.20
N ASP A 120 17.60 5.83 3.99
CA ASP A 120 17.18 6.54 2.77
C ASP A 120 16.58 5.57 1.73
N ILE A 121 15.97 6.14 0.69
CA ILE A 121 15.55 5.42 -0.52
C ILE A 121 16.80 4.93 -1.25
N ILE A 122 16.77 3.70 -1.75
CA ILE A 122 17.85 3.16 -2.57
C ILE A 122 17.70 3.68 -4.00
N PRO A 123 18.67 4.44 -4.54
CA PRO A 123 18.61 4.91 -5.92
C PRO A 123 18.56 3.76 -6.91
N ASP A 124 17.80 3.93 -7.99
CA ASP A 124 17.72 3.01 -9.14
C ASP A 124 17.34 1.56 -8.78
N LYS A 125 16.72 1.35 -7.60
CA LYS A 125 16.21 0.04 -7.18
C LYS A 125 14.74 0.12 -6.81
N PHE A 126 13.98 -0.82 -7.36
CA PHE A 126 12.54 -0.87 -7.23
C PHE A 126 12.06 -2.30 -6.97
N ASN A 127 11.00 -2.43 -6.18
CA ASN A 127 10.19 -3.64 -6.15
C ASN A 127 9.24 -3.60 -7.35
N VAL A 128 9.27 -4.63 -8.20
CA VAL A 128 8.37 -4.73 -9.35
C VAL A 128 7.11 -5.49 -8.93
N ILE A 129 5.98 -4.78 -8.92
CA ILE A 129 4.67 -5.35 -8.68
C ILE A 129 4.06 -5.77 -10.01
N ASN A 130 3.76 -7.06 -10.14
CA ASN A 130 3.19 -7.63 -11.36
C ASN A 130 1.90 -8.39 -11.07
N LYS A 131 0.77 -7.69 -11.24
CA LYS A 131 -0.60 -8.22 -11.13
C LYS A 131 -0.79 -9.24 -10.00
N PRO A 132 -0.46 -8.88 -8.74
CA PRO A 132 -0.75 -9.78 -7.62
C PRO A 132 -2.25 -10.04 -7.48
N ASP A 133 -2.61 -11.11 -6.79
CA ASP A 133 -3.98 -11.31 -6.31
C ASP A 133 -4.31 -10.30 -5.21
N ILE A 134 -3.34 -10.11 -4.30
CA ILE A 134 -3.46 -9.24 -3.14
C ILE A 134 -2.21 -8.36 -3.04
N LEU A 135 -2.40 -7.06 -2.83
CA LEU A 135 -1.34 -6.15 -2.45
C LEU A 135 -1.56 -5.71 -1.01
N ILE A 136 -0.60 -6.00 -0.13
CA ILE A 136 -0.58 -5.47 1.23
C ILE A 136 0.23 -4.17 1.22
N LEU A 137 -0.40 -3.07 1.64
CA LEU A 137 0.22 -1.76 1.80
C LEU A 137 0.38 -1.44 3.29
N GLU A 138 1.60 -1.48 3.79
CA GLU A 138 1.90 -1.19 5.20
C GLU A 138 2.45 0.23 5.36
N GLY A 139 1.92 1.00 6.31
CA GLY A 139 2.40 2.37 6.51
C GLY A 139 1.64 3.20 7.53
N LEU A 140 2.31 4.23 8.04
CA LEU A 140 1.77 5.18 9.03
C LEU A 140 0.62 6.05 8.48
N ASN A 141 0.65 6.33 7.16
CA ASN A 141 -0.20 7.37 6.55
C ASN A 141 -1.27 6.83 5.60
N VAL A 142 -1.50 5.52 5.57
CA VAL A 142 -2.43 4.89 4.61
C VAL A 142 -3.91 5.27 4.84
N LEU A 143 -4.24 5.81 6.02
CA LEU A 143 -5.59 6.27 6.38
C LEU A 143 -5.74 7.79 6.46
N GLN A 144 -4.68 8.55 6.17
CA GLN A 144 -4.74 10.01 6.32
C GLN A 144 -5.46 10.66 5.15
N THR A 145 -6.50 11.43 5.44
CA THR A 145 -7.12 12.35 4.48
C THR A 145 -6.33 13.65 4.50
N GLY A 146 -5.87 14.11 3.33
CA GLY A 146 -5.24 15.42 3.19
C GLY A 146 -6.21 16.54 3.60
N ASN A 147 -5.68 17.67 4.08
CA ASN A 147 -6.47 18.83 4.51
C ASN A 147 -7.48 19.27 3.43
N ASN A 148 -8.77 19.07 3.72
CA ASN A 148 -9.98 19.70 3.14
C ASN A 148 -9.79 20.57 1.88
N LYS A 149 -9.30 19.96 0.79
CA LYS A 149 -9.44 20.50 -0.56
C LYS A 149 -10.39 19.57 -1.30
N THR A 150 -11.48 20.13 -1.80
CA THR A 150 -12.46 19.42 -2.62
C THR A 150 -11.77 18.77 -3.82
N ASN A 151 -12.17 17.54 -4.19
CA ASN A 151 -11.62 16.72 -5.29
C ASN A 151 -10.19 16.18 -5.15
N GLN A 152 -9.66 15.97 -3.94
CA GLN A 152 -8.41 15.22 -3.78
C GLN A 152 -8.68 13.70 -3.70
N THR A 153 -7.92 12.92 -4.48
CA THR A 153 -7.87 11.46 -4.35
C THR A 153 -7.02 11.08 -3.16
N PHE A 154 -7.48 10.12 -2.36
CA PHE A 154 -6.78 9.63 -1.17
C PHE A 154 -6.28 8.19 -1.38
N VAL A 155 -5.30 7.79 -0.57
CA VAL A 155 -4.82 6.39 -0.56
C VAL A 155 -5.98 5.42 -0.29
N SER A 156 -6.90 5.81 0.61
CA SER A 156 -8.09 5.03 0.95
C SER A 156 -9.01 4.73 -0.23
N ASP A 157 -9.03 5.57 -1.26
CA ASP A 157 -9.88 5.37 -2.45
C ASP A 157 -9.44 4.15 -3.28
N PHE A 158 -8.19 3.69 -3.09
CA PHE A 158 -7.65 2.50 -3.76
C PHE A 158 -7.62 1.27 -2.86
N VAL A 159 -7.94 1.39 -1.57
CA VAL A 159 -7.85 0.31 -0.58
C VAL A 159 -9.21 -0.37 -0.42
N ASP A 160 -9.25 -1.71 -0.48
CA ASP A 160 -10.48 -2.48 -0.31
C ASP A 160 -10.74 -2.86 1.15
N PHE A 161 -9.68 -3.00 1.95
CA PHE A 161 -9.78 -3.33 3.37
C PHE A 161 -8.64 -2.69 4.16
N SER A 162 -8.93 -2.17 5.35
CA SER A 162 -7.93 -1.53 6.20
C SER A 162 -7.88 -2.21 7.57
N ILE A 163 -6.67 -2.43 8.06
CA ILE A 163 -6.39 -2.94 9.40
C ILE A 163 -5.61 -1.85 10.14
N TYR A 164 -6.08 -1.46 11.32
CA TYR A 164 -5.32 -0.58 12.21
C TYR A 164 -4.77 -1.42 13.37
N VAL A 165 -3.45 -1.44 13.52
CA VAL A 165 -2.77 -2.10 14.64
C VAL A 165 -2.58 -1.06 15.73
N ASP A 166 -3.16 -1.34 16.90
CA ASP A 166 -3.18 -0.44 18.04
C ASP A 166 -2.53 -1.09 19.27
N ALA A 167 -1.92 -0.27 20.12
CA ALA A 167 -1.38 -0.66 21.42
C ALA A 167 -1.34 0.56 22.35
N GLU A 168 -1.50 0.32 23.65
CA GLU A 168 -1.41 1.39 24.65
C GLU A 168 0.01 1.99 24.70
N GLU A 169 0.10 3.32 24.76
CA GLU A 169 1.36 4.04 25.00
C GLU A 169 1.78 3.81 26.47
N LYS A 170 3.03 3.41 26.68
CA LYS A 170 3.62 3.22 28.02
C LYS A 170 4.27 4.48 28.54
#